data_AF-A0A8C6GGN7-F1
#
_entry.id   AF-A0A8C6GGN7-F1
#
_cell.length_a   1.000
_cell.length_b   1.000
_cell.length_c   1.000
_cell.angle_alpha   90.00
_cell.angle_beta   90.00
_cell.angle_gamma   90.00
#
_symmetry.space_group_name_H-M   'P 1'
#
loop_
_entity.id
_entity.type
_entity.pdbx_description
1 polymer ?
#
loop_
_entity_poly.entity_id
_entity_poly.type
_entity_poly.pdbx_seq_one_letter_code
_entity_poly.pdbx_strand_id
1 'polypeptide(L)'
;DIVMTQPALYNPVTLGESASISCRSSKSLLHSNGITYLYWYMQRPGQSPQQLVYRVSNLASGVPGRFSGSGSGTDFTMKISRVEGADMGVYNCMQALEFPPTVIQP
;
A
#
# COMPACT_ATOMS: atom_id res chain seq x y z
N ASP A 1 17.95 -1.22 -8.52
CA ASP A 1 16.51 -1.49 -8.52
C ASP A 1 16.04 -1.88 -7.14
N ILE A 2 15.07 -1.13 -6.63
CA ILE A 2 14.32 -1.49 -5.44
C ILE A 2 13.18 -2.41 -5.88
N VAL A 3 13.09 -3.60 -5.30
CA VAL A 3 12.02 -4.55 -5.61
C VAL A 3 10.99 -4.49 -4.50
N MET A 4 9.71 -4.38 -4.89
CA MET A 4 8.57 -4.39 -3.97
C MET A 4 7.91 -5.77 -4.03
N THR A 5 7.68 -6.39 -2.88
CA THR A 5 7.07 -7.72 -2.77
C THR A 5 5.90 -7.66 -1.81
N GLN A 6 4.73 -8.13 -2.24
CA GLN A 6 3.59 -8.36 -1.34
C GLN A 6 3.31 -9.87 -1.31
N PRO A 7 3.11 -10.46 -0.11
CA PRO A 7 2.66 -11.84 -0.03
C PRO A 7 1.24 -11.94 -0.59
N ALA A 8 0.95 -13.05 -1.26
CA ALA A 8 -0.43 -13.36 -1.66
C ALA A 8 -1.30 -13.45 -0.41
N LEU A 9 -2.46 -12.79 -0.44
CA LEU A 9 -3.50 -12.98 0.57
C LEU A 9 -4.26 -14.25 0.21
N TYR A 10 -4.02 -15.32 0.96
CA TYR A 10 -4.66 -16.62 0.72
C TYR A 10 -6.08 -16.70 1.32
N ASN A 11 -6.42 -15.80 2.24
CA ASN A 11 -7.69 -15.81 2.94
C ASN A 11 -8.60 -14.71 2.39
N PRO A 12 -9.85 -15.05 1.98
CA PRO A 12 -10.84 -14.05 1.65
C PRO A 12 -11.15 -13.22 2.89
N VAL A 13 -11.29 -11.91 2.71
CA VAL A 13 -11.65 -10.96 3.76
C VAL A 13 -13.17 -10.80 3.78
N THR A 14 -13.79 -10.96 4.94
CA THR A 14 -15.22 -10.74 5.09
C THR A 14 -15.54 -9.26 5.23
N LEU A 15 -16.66 -8.82 4.66
CA LEU A 15 -17.17 -7.47 4.90
C LEU A 15 -17.38 -7.24 6.40
N GLY A 16 -16.95 -6.07 6.88
CA GLY A 16 -17.01 -5.70 8.29
C GLY A 16 -15.79 -6.13 9.11
N GLU A 17 -14.98 -7.06 8.63
CA GLU A 17 -13.73 -7.45 9.29
C GLU A 17 -12.60 -6.48 8.96
N SER A 18 -11.52 -6.56 9.73
CA SER A 18 -10.29 -5.83 9.42
C SER A 18 -9.41 -6.63 8.46
N ALA A 19 -8.77 -5.94 7.52
CA ALA A 19 -7.77 -6.52 6.63
C ALA A 19 -6.41 -5.88 6.86
N SER A 20 -5.34 -6.64 6.62
CA SER A 20 -3.96 -6.17 6.61
C SER A 20 -3.27 -6.65 5.35
N ILE A 21 -2.57 -5.74 4.68
CA ILE A 21 -1.81 -6.00 3.46
C ILE A 21 -0.36 -5.64 3.75
N SER A 22 0.54 -6.61 3.66
CA SER A 22 1.96 -6.41 3.90
C SER A 22 2.69 -6.11 2.59
N CYS A 23 3.74 -5.31 2.66
CA CYS A 23 4.65 -4.99 1.56
C CYS A 23 6.09 -4.94 2.08
N ARG A 24 7.00 -5.56 1.34
CA ARG A 24 8.43 -5.57 1.64
C ARG A 24 9.23 -4.98 0.50
N SER A 25 10.13 -4.05 0.79
CA SER A 25 11.12 -3.54 -0.17
C SER A 25 12.46 -4.25 -0.02
N SER A 26 13.21 -4.38 -1.11
CA SER A 26 14.56 -4.99 -1.08
C SER A 26 15.63 -4.10 -0.43
N LYS A 27 15.36 -2.80 -0.29
CA LYS A 27 16.22 -1.80 0.34
C LYS A 27 15.39 -0.84 1.18
N SER A 28 16.05 -0.12 2.09
CA SER A 28 15.43 0.97 2.85
C SER A 28 14.81 2.01 1.90
N LEU A 29 13.59 2.43 2.23
CA LEU A 29 12.90 3.51 1.51
C LEU A 29 13.10 4.89 2.16
N LEU A 30 13.95 4.98 3.19
CA LEU A 30 14.29 6.24 3.85
C LEU A 30 15.22 7.06 2.96
N HIS A 31 14.73 8.21 2.49
CA HIS A 31 15.52 9.16 1.73
C HIS A 31 16.37 10.06 2.64
N SER A 32 17.39 10.72 2.07
CA SER A 32 18.31 11.61 2.78
C SER A 32 17.64 12.82 3.45
N ASN A 33 16.43 13.18 3.02
CA ASN A 33 15.62 14.24 3.63
C ASN A 33 14.79 13.75 4.84
N GLY A 34 14.98 12.50 5.29
CA GLY A 34 14.25 11.91 6.40
C GLY A 34 12.85 11.42 6.06
N ILE A 35 12.43 11.47 4.79
CA ILE A 35 11.10 11.01 4.35
C ILE A 35 11.22 9.60 3.78
N THR A 36 10.32 8.71 4.20
CA THR A 36 10.16 7.39 3.59
C THR A 36 9.14 7.45 2.46
N TYR A 37 9.57 7.19 1.23
CA TYR A 37 8.74 7.32 0.02
C TYR A 37 8.04 6.01 -0.33
N LEU A 38 7.08 5.61 0.51
CA LEU A 38 6.15 4.51 0.27
C LEU A 38 4.75 5.05 -0.02
N TYR A 39 4.09 4.46 -1.01
CA TYR A 39 2.72 4.78 -1.41
C TYR A 39 1.89 3.50 -1.50
N TRP A 40 0.61 3.63 -1.17
CA TRP A 40 -0.39 2.58 -1.35
C TRP A 40 -1.45 3.03 -2.35
N TYR A 41 -1.76 2.15 -3.29
CA TYR A 41 -2.78 2.37 -4.29
C TYR A 41 -3.80 1.24 -4.25
N MET A 42 -5.04 1.57 -4.56
CA MET A 42 -6.10 0.62 -4.83
C MET A 42 -6.55 0.78 -6.27
N GLN A 43 -6.76 -0.32 -6.97
CA GLN A 43 -7.34 -0.35 -8.30
C GLN A 43 -8.58 -1.23 -8.30
N ARG A 44 -9.72 -0.64 -8.67
CA ARG A 44 -10.94 -1.39 -8.94
C ARG A 44 -10.95 -1.85 -10.40
N PRO A 45 -11.64 -2.97 -10.72
CA PRO A 45 -11.82 -3.38 -12.10
C PRO A 45 -12.36 -2.25 -12.97
N GLY A 46 -11.67 -1.95 -14.08
CA GLY A 46 -12.07 -0.89 -15.02
C GLY A 46 -11.81 0.55 -14.55
N GLN A 47 -11.15 0.76 -13.41
CA GLN A 47 -10.82 2.10 -12.91
C GLN A 47 -9.30 2.35 -12.89
N SER A 48 -8.93 3.62 -12.92
CA SER A 48 -7.55 4.04 -12.70
C SER A 48 -7.11 3.79 -11.25
N PRO A 49 -5.82 3.53 -10.98
CA PRO A 49 -5.31 3.44 -9.62
C PRO A 49 -5.61 4.70 -8.81
N GLN A 50 -6.20 4.51 -7.63
CA GLN A 50 -6.45 5.56 -6.64
C GLN A 50 -5.41 5.48 -5.54
N GLN A 51 -4.75 6.60 -5.23
CA GLN A 51 -3.82 6.67 -4.09
C GLN A 51 -4.61 6.66 -2.77
N LEU A 52 -4.21 5.79 -1.85
CA LEU A 52 -4.82 5.67 -0.52
C LEU A 52 -3.95 6.32 0.55
N VAL A 53 -2.68 5.91 0.62
CA VAL A 53 -1.72 6.35 1.62
C VAL A 53 -0.44 6.78 0.92
N TYR A 54 0.18 7.85 1.38
CA TYR A 54 1.48 8.33 0.93
C TYR A 54 2.40 8.59 2.11
N ARG A 55 3.72 8.53 1.85
CA ARG A 55 4.76 8.72 2.88
C ARG A 55 4.49 7.84 4.10
N VAL A 56 4.25 6.55 3.84
CA VAL A 56 3.97 5.49 4.83
C VAL A 56 2.61 5.59 5.52
N SER A 57 2.22 6.74 6.06
CA SER A 57 1.05 6.85 6.96
C SER A 57 0.07 7.98 6.65
N ASN A 58 0.38 8.89 5.72
CA ASN A 58 -0.51 10.00 5.42
C ASN A 58 -1.64 9.56 4.48
N LEU A 59 -2.89 9.83 4.84
CA LEU A 59 -4.04 9.56 3.98
C LEU A 59 -4.16 10.58 2.85
N ALA A 60 -4.42 10.10 1.63
CA ALA A 60 -4.76 10.98 0.52
C ALA A 60 -6.14 11.64 0.75
N SER A 61 -6.37 12.79 0.11
CA SER A 61 -7.62 13.52 0.25
C SER A 61 -8.82 12.68 -0.20
N GLY A 62 -9.90 12.68 0.58
CA GLY A 62 -11.11 11.90 0.29
C GLY A 62 -11.02 10.41 0.65
N VAL A 63 -9.87 9.92 1.15
CA VAL A 63 -9.74 8.53 1.62
C VAL A 63 -10.34 8.39 3.02
N PRO A 64 -11.23 7.40 3.26
CA PRO A 64 -11.81 7.17 4.58
C PRO A 64 -10.77 6.88 5.67
N GLY A 65 -11.00 7.40 6.89
CA GLY A 65 -10.11 7.19 8.04
C GLY A 65 -9.99 5.74 8.54
N ARG A 66 -10.71 4.78 7.92
CA ARG A 66 -10.54 3.34 8.18
C ARG A 66 -9.26 2.76 7.56
N PHE A 67 -8.67 3.45 6.59
CA PHE A 67 -7.38 3.10 6.02
C PHE A 67 -6.27 3.65 6.90
N SER A 68 -5.21 2.88 7.08
CA SER A 68 -3.97 3.36 7.69
C SER A 68 -2.77 2.62 7.13
N GLY A 69 -1.65 3.32 7.03
CA GLY A 69 -0.37 2.72 6.68
C GLY A 69 0.64 2.84 7.82
N SER A 70 1.49 1.84 7.95
CA SER A 70 2.55 1.77 8.95
C SER A 70 3.77 1.03 8.39
N GLY A 71 4.89 1.11 9.12
CA GLY A 71 6.11 0.40 8.77
C GLY A 71 7.34 1.29 8.74
N SER A 72 8.49 0.66 8.64
CA SER A 72 9.80 1.33 8.61
C SER A 72 10.86 0.38 8.04
N GLY A 73 12.00 0.96 7.62
CA GLY A 73 13.06 0.20 6.98
C GLY A 73 12.59 -0.41 5.67
N THR A 74 12.32 -1.72 5.71
CA THR A 74 11.92 -2.53 4.55
C THR A 74 10.51 -3.09 4.65
N ASP A 75 9.85 -2.99 5.80
CA ASP A 75 8.61 -3.73 6.08
C ASP A 75 7.48 -2.75 6.36
N PHE A 76 6.41 -2.87 5.56
CA PHE A 76 5.29 -1.96 5.55
C PHE A 76 3.98 -2.70 5.56
N THR A 77 2.97 -2.11 6.18
CA THR A 77 1.63 -2.68 6.28
C THR A 77 0.60 -1.61 6.02
N MET A 78 -0.41 -1.92 5.22
CA MET A 78 -1.64 -1.16 5.15
C MET A 78 -2.76 -1.94 5.84
N LYS A 79 -3.50 -1.26 6.72
CA LYS A 79 -4.63 -1.83 7.43
C LYS A 79 -5.92 -1.14 6.99
N ILE A 80 -6.97 -1.94 6.84
CA ILE A 80 -8.34 -1.49 6.68
C ILE A 80 -9.08 -1.96 7.94
N SER A 81 -9.51 -1.04 8.79
CA SER A 81 -10.11 -1.41 10.09
C SER A 81 -11.47 -2.09 9.95
N ARG A 82 -12.22 -1.74 8.90
CA ARG A 82 -13.53 -2.33 8.57
C ARG A 82 -13.71 -2.33 7.06
N VAL A 83 -13.67 -3.51 6.44
CA VAL A 83 -13.79 -3.65 4.99
C VAL A 83 -15.23 -3.44 4.54
N GLU A 84 -15.41 -2.57 3.55
CA GLU A 84 -16.69 -2.30 2.89
C GLU A 84 -16.71 -2.84 1.45
N GLY A 85 -17.89 -2.96 0.84
CA GLY A 85 -17.99 -3.42 -0.56
C GLY A 85 -17.24 -2.53 -1.55
N ALA A 86 -17.11 -1.25 -1.22
CA ALA A 86 -16.30 -0.30 -1.97
C ALA A 86 -14.79 -0.60 -1.88
N ASP A 87 -14.33 -1.37 -0.90
CA ASP A 87 -12.91 -1.67 -0.69
C ASP A 87 -12.46 -2.92 -1.48
N MET A 88 -13.31 -3.47 -2.35
CA MET A 88 -12.96 -4.57 -3.25
C MET A 88 -12.11 -4.07 -4.43
N GLY A 89 -10.86 -4.56 -4.50
CA GLY A 89 -9.93 -4.20 -5.56
C GLY A 89 -8.54 -4.80 -5.33
N VAL A 90 -7.62 -4.50 -6.24
CA VAL A 90 -6.21 -4.86 -6.12
C VAL A 90 -5.47 -3.75 -5.39
N TYR A 91 -4.69 -4.11 -4.38
CA TYR A 91 -3.92 -3.18 -3.58
C TYR A 91 -2.44 -3.35 -3.85
N ASN A 92 -1.78 -2.26 -4.24
CA ASN A 92 -0.37 -2.25 -4.60
C ASN A 92 0.40 -1.22 -3.77
N CYS A 93 1.55 -1.62 -3.24
CA CYS A 93 2.54 -0.71 -2.69
C CYS A 93 3.55 -0.29 -3.78
N MET A 94 4.09 0.91 -3.64
CA MET A 94 5.02 1.51 -4.60
C MET A 94 6.05 2.36 -3.88
N GLN A 95 7.26 2.41 -4.44
CA GLN A 95 8.34 3.31 -4.02
C GLN A 95 8.61 4.37 -5.09
N ALA A 96 9.11 5.55 -4.68
CA ALA A 96 9.44 6.65 -5.60
C ALA A 96 10.89 7.15 -5.46
N LEU A 97 11.79 6.31 -4.96
CA LEU A 97 13.23 6.60 -4.83
C LEU A 97 14.04 6.26 -6.09
N GLU A 98 13.84 5.08 -6.67
CA GLU A 98 14.55 4.62 -7.87
C GLU A 98 13.56 4.50 -9.06
N PHE A 99 13.98 4.96 -10.25
CA PHE A 99 13.22 4.83 -11.50
C PHE A 99 13.74 3.65 -12.35
N PRO A 100 12.86 2.91 -13.06
CA PRO A 100 11.41 3.07 -13.06
C PRO A 100 10.80 2.65 -11.70
N PRO A 101 9.68 3.26 -11.28
CA PRO A 101 9.01 2.86 -10.06
C PRO A 101 8.55 1.41 -10.18
N THR A 102 9.00 0.57 -9.26
CA THR A 102 8.69 -0.85 -9.29
C THR A 102 7.31 -1.08 -8.71
N VAL A 103 6.34 -1.30 -9.60
CA VAL A 103 5.07 -1.94 -9.24
C VAL A 103 5.26 -3.45 -9.31
N ILE A 104 4.50 -4.19 -8.51
CA ILE A 104 4.51 -5.65 -8.51
C ILE A 104 4.22 -6.15 -9.92
N GLN A 105 5.09 -7.01 -10.44
CA GLN A 105 4.74 -7.86 -11.58
C GLN A 105 3.96 -9.08 -11.04
N PRO A 106 2.82 -9.42 -11.66
CA PRO A 106 2.03 -10.59 -11.30
C PRO A 106 2.81 -11.90 -11.46
#